data_AF-A0A7J4I685-F1
#
_entry.id   AF-A0A7J4I685-F1
#
_cell.length_a   1.000
_cell.length_b   1.000
_cell.length_c   1.000
_cell.angle_alpha   90.00
_cell.angle_beta   90.00
_cell.angle_gamma   90.00
#
_symmetry.space_group_name_H-M   'P 1'
#
loop_
_entity.id
_entity.type
_entity.pdbx_description
1 polymer ?
#
loop_
_entity_poly.entity_id
_entity_poly.type
_entity_poly.pdbx_seq_one_letter_code
_entity_poly.pdbx_strand_id
1 'polypeptide(L)'
;MAGDFSGKIELSGFREVDALAIRDLKSIAEKYATRFSEICHAFEKLTLRMKRVHGQVHSEKYEVHASTIGKGKAYTSTVTSKNLLEAVDAALEKIEHEIERSEKSH
;
A
#
# COMPACT_ATOMS: atom_id res chain seq x y z
N MET A 1 5.38 -11.21 18.56
CA MET A 1 5.44 -12.02 17.33
C MET A 1 5.58 -11.07 16.16
N ALA A 2 6.74 -11.02 15.51
CA ALA A 2 6.87 -10.32 14.23
C ALA A 2 6.27 -11.24 13.17
N GLY A 3 5.09 -10.91 12.65
CA GLY A 3 4.47 -11.66 11.56
C GLY A 3 5.34 -11.52 10.32
N ASP A 4 5.86 -12.64 9.81
CA ASP A 4 6.63 -12.67 8.57
C ASP A 4 5.65 -12.51 7.39
N PHE A 5 5.38 -11.26 6.99
CA PHE A 5 4.58 -10.95 5.80
C PHE A 5 5.41 -10.94 4.52
N SER A 6 6.65 -11.45 4.56
CA SER A 6 7.64 -11.43 3.48
C SER A 6 7.11 -12.10 2.19
N GLY A 7 6.13 -13.00 2.30
CA GLY A 7 5.46 -13.63 1.15
C GLY A 7 4.15 -12.98 0.67
N LYS A 8 3.55 -12.04 1.41
CA LYS A 8 2.25 -11.43 1.07
C LYS A 8 2.35 -9.98 0.57
N ILE A 9 3.51 -9.34 0.69
CA ILE A 9 3.72 -7.94 0.30
C ILE A 9 4.64 -7.88 -0.92
N GLU A 10 4.13 -7.34 -2.03
CA GLU A 10 4.90 -7.13 -3.26
C GLU A 10 5.18 -5.64 -3.46
N LEU A 11 6.45 -5.26 -3.51
CA LEU A 11 6.90 -3.89 -3.73
C LEU A 11 7.53 -3.76 -5.12
N SER A 12 6.99 -2.87 -5.95
CA SER A 12 7.47 -2.62 -7.31
C SER A 12 7.65 -1.13 -7.59
N GLY A 13 8.74 -0.75 -8.28
CA GLY A 13 9.01 0.65 -8.65
C GLY A 13 9.72 1.48 -7.58
N PHE A 14 10.19 0.85 -6.49
CA PHE A 14 10.89 1.52 -5.38
C PHE A 14 12.42 1.42 -5.46
N ARG A 15 12.98 0.99 -6.60
CA ARG A 15 14.42 0.67 -6.72
C ARG A 15 15.33 1.88 -6.50
N GLU A 16 14.83 3.07 -6.79
CA GLU A 16 15.57 4.34 -6.71
C GLU A 16 15.22 5.15 -5.44
N VAL A 17 14.52 4.53 -4.49
CA VAL A 17 14.12 5.14 -3.22
C VAL A 17 15.21 4.89 -2.16
N ASP A 18 15.42 5.87 -1.30
CA ASP A 18 16.42 5.79 -0.23
C ASP A 18 16.16 4.59 0.70
N ALA A 19 17.24 3.96 1.18
CA ALA A 19 17.16 2.80 2.05
C ALA A 19 16.37 3.07 3.34
N LEU A 20 16.43 4.30 3.87
CA LEU A 20 15.62 4.72 5.02
C LEU A 20 14.13 4.72 4.66
N ALA A 21 13.77 5.36 3.54
CA ALA A 21 12.39 5.42 3.08
C ALA A 21 11.83 4.01 2.73
N ILE A 22 12.65 3.11 2.20
CA ILE A 22 12.25 1.70 2.01
C ILE A 22 11.94 1.01 3.34
N ARG A 23 12.75 1.25 4.38
CA ARG A 23 12.54 0.67 5.71
C ARG A 23 11.23 1.17 6.31
N ASP A 24 10.97 2.47 6.25
CA ASP A 24 9.72 3.06 6.74
C ASP A 24 8.51 2.54 5.94
N LEU A 25 8.64 2.45 4.61
CA LEU A 25 7.60 1.91 3.75
C LEU A 25 7.25 0.45 4.11
N LYS A 26 8.26 -0.39 4.34
CA LYS A 26 8.03 -1.77 4.80
C LYS A 26 7.28 -1.80 6.12
N SER A 27 7.69 -0.96 7.08
CA SER A 27 7.01 -0.88 8.37
C SER A 27 5.54 -0.49 8.24
N ILE A 28 5.23 0.49 7.37
CA ILE A 28 3.85 0.88 7.05
C ILE A 28 3.11 -0.29 6.39
N ALA A 29 3.69 -0.92 5.36
CA ALA A 29 3.07 -2.02 4.64
C ALA A 29 2.80 -3.23 5.55
N GLU A 30 3.71 -3.56 6.47
CA GLU A 30 3.55 -4.64 7.45
C GLU A 30 2.44 -4.34 8.47
N LYS A 31 2.37 -3.08 8.94
CA LYS A 31 1.28 -2.61 9.80
C LYS A 31 -0.07 -2.78 9.10
N TYR A 32 -0.21 -2.32 7.86
CA TYR A 32 -1.47 -2.46 7.11
C TYR A 32 -1.76 -3.90 6.70
N ALA A 33 -0.76 -4.70 6.34
CA ALA A 33 -0.97 -6.12 6.04
C ALA A 33 -1.49 -6.89 7.26
N THR A 34 -1.00 -6.55 8.46
CA THR A 34 -1.54 -7.08 9.73
C THR A 34 -3.00 -6.69 9.88
N ARG A 35 -3.33 -5.39 9.75
CA ARG A 35 -4.71 -4.90 9.87
C ARG A 35 -5.63 -5.53 8.83
N PHE A 36 -5.21 -5.64 7.57
CA PHE A 36 -5.94 -6.32 6.50
C PHE A 36 -6.21 -7.78 6.83
N SER A 37 -5.24 -8.48 7.42
CA SER A 37 -5.42 -9.87 7.85
C SER A 37 -6.36 -9.99 9.06
N GLU A 38 -6.45 -8.96 9.91
CA GLU A 38 -7.37 -8.92 11.06
C GLU A 38 -8.81 -8.59 10.63
N ILE A 39 -9.00 -7.65 9.71
CA ILE A 39 -10.34 -7.27 9.21
C ILE A 39 -10.87 -8.20 8.12
N CYS A 40 -9.97 -8.81 7.33
CA CYS A 40 -10.31 -9.70 6.23
C CYS A 40 -9.55 -11.02 6.34
N HIS A 41 -10.22 -12.04 6.87
CA HIS A 41 -9.67 -13.39 6.98
C HIS A 41 -9.26 -14.00 5.63
N ALA A 42 -9.82 -13.51 4.52
CA ALA A 42 -9.51 -13.94 3.16
C ALA A 42 -8.50 -13.00 2.45
N PHE A 43 -7.63 -12.31 3.20
CA PHE A 43 -6.53 -11.52 2.65
C PHE A 43 -5.47 -12.42 1.99
N GLU A 44 -5.29 -12.25 0.69
CA GLU A 44 -4.31 -13.01 -0.09
C GLU A 44 -2.96 -12.28 -0.16
N LYS A 45 -2.95 -11.08 -0.75
CA LYS A 45 -1.72 -10.32 -1.03
C LYS A 45 -1.96 -8.82 -1.07
N LEU A 46 -0.94 -8.07 -0.70
CA LEU A 46 -0.81 -6.63 -0.87
C LEU A 46 0.26 -6.33 -1.92
N THR A 47 -0.11 -5.59 -2.96
CA THR A 47 0.80 -5.13 -3.99
C THR A 47 0.87 -3.60 -3.97
N LEU A 48 2.08 -3.08 -3.84
CA LEU A 48 2.39 -1.65 -3.92
C LEU A 48 3.25 -1.40 -5.15
N ARG A 49 2.80 -0.48 -6.00
CA ARG A 49 3.52 -0.02 -7.18
C ARG A 49 3.75 1.47 -7.11
N MET A 50 4.99 1.90 -7.27
CA MET A 50 5.36 3.30 -7.38
C MET A 50 5.68 3.66 -8.83
N LYS A 51 5.20 4.82 -9.28
CA LYS A 51 5.57 5.45 -10.53
C LYS A 51 6.01 6.89 -10.27
N ARG A 52 7.17 7.26 -10.80
CA ARG A 52 7.64 8.66 -10.79
C ARG A 52 6.94 9.42 -11.89
N VAL A 53 6.25 10.50 -11.56
CA VAL A 53 5.64 11.40 -12.54
C VAL A 53 6.67 12.48 -12.87
N HIS A 54 7.58 12.16 -13.80
CA HIS A 54 8.51 13.14 -14.37
C HIS A 54 7.79 13.93 -15.46
N GLY A 55 7.33 15.15 -15.16
CA GLY A 55 6.60 15.95 -16.13
C GLY A 55 6.47 17.44 -15.86
N GLN A 56 6.93 17.95 -14.73
CA GLN A 56 6.93 19.39 -14.46
C GLN A 56 8.26 19.81 -13.85
N VAL A 57 8.86 20.86 -14.42
CA VAL A 57 10.15 21.50 -14.08
C VAL A 57 10.27 21.94 -12.61
N HIS A 58 9.27 21.67 -11.77
CA HIS A 58 9.21 22.08 -10.37
C HIS A 58 8.47 21.10 -9.44
N SER A 59 8.13 19.87 -9.85
CA SER A 59 7.38 18.97 -8.98
C SER A 59 7.65 17.50 -9.27
N GLU A 60 8.62 16.94 -8.54
CA GLU A 60 8.74 15.51 -8.35
C GLU A 60 7.51 15.01 -7.58
N LYS A 61 6.60 14.32 -8.27
CA LYS A 61 5.44 13.66 -7.67
C LYS A 61 5.59 12.16 -7.78
N TYR A 62 5.24 11.48 -6.70
CA TYR A 62 5.20 10.05 -6.57
C TYR A 62 3.75 9.60 -6.71
N GLU A 63 3.46 8.84 -7.76
CA GLU A 63 2.18 8.19 -7.95
C GLU A 63 2.28 6.76 -7.41
N VAL A 64 1.54 6.48 -6.34
CA VAL A 64 1.50 5.18 -5.67
C VAL A 64 0.19 4.50 -6.00
N HIS A 65 0.29 3.27 -6.48
CA HIS A 65 -0.80 2.35 -6.78
C HIS A 65 -0.76 1.22 -5.77
N ALA A 66 -1.73 1.18 -4.88
CA ALA A 66 -1.92 0.10 -3.93
C ALA A 66 -3.05 -0.81 -4.43
N SER A 67 -2.86 -2.11 -4.32
CA SER A 67 -3.91 -3.09 -4.63
C SER A 67 -3.81 -4.28 -3.70
N THR A 68 -4.94 -4.76 -3.22
CA THR A 68 -5.04 -5.97 -2.40
C THR A 68 -6.20 -6.83 -2.87
N ILE A 69 -6.10 -8.13 -2.59
CA ILE A 69 -7.18 -9.08 -2.87
C ILE A 69 -7.68 -9.62 -1.53
N GLY A 70 -8.97 -9.40 -1.28
CA GLY A 70 -9.68 -9.89 -0.09
C GLY A 70 -11.00 -10.54 -0.50
N LYS A 71 -11.22 -11.80 -0.13
CA LYS A 71 -12.50 -12.52 -0.39
C LYS A 71 -12.87 -12.58 -1.88
N GLY A 72 -11.87 -12.72 -2.76
CA GLY A 72 -12.06 -12.73 -4.22
C GLY A 72 -12.38 -11.36 -4.84
N LYS A 73 -12.40 -10.28 -4.05
CA LYS A 73 -12.58 -8.90 -4.52
C LYS A 73 -11.25 -8.16 -4.50
N ALA A 74 -10.95 -7.47 -5.59
CA ALA A 74 -9.79 -6.59 -5.68
C ALA A 74 -10.17 -5.21 -5.13
N TYR A 75 -9.38 -4.73 -4.16
CA TYR A 75 -9.45 -3.37 -3.62
C TYR A 75 -8.23 -2.62 -4.11
N THR A 76 -8.45 -1.49 -4.78
CA THR A 76 -7.37 -0.74 -5.43
C THR A 76 -7.48 0.73 -5.10
N SER A 77 -6.34 1.38 -4.86
CA SER A 77 -6.26 2.80 -4.54
C SER A 77 -5.05 3.41 -5.22
N THR A 78 -5.22 4.64 -5.68
CA THR A 78 -4.13 5.41 -6.30
C THR A 78 -4.05 6.77 -5.62
N VAL A 79 -2.84 7.15 -5.20
CA VAL A 79 -2.54 8.43 -4.55
C VAL A 79 -1.30 9.03 -5.18
N THR A 80 -1.35 10.33 -5.46
CA THR A 80 -0.19 11.09 -5.93
C THR A 80 0.19 12.12 -4.88
N SER A 81 1.41 12.04 -4.35
CA SER A 81 1.95 13.06 -3.44
C SER A 81 3.40 13.41 -3.75
N LYS A 82 3.86 14.55 -3.22
CA LYS A 82 5.28 14.93 -3.22
C LYS A 82 6.09 14.10 -2.24
N ASN A 83 5.42 13.49 -1.25
CA ASN A 83 6.04 12.59 -0.27
C ASN A 83 5.59 11.15 -0.55
N LEU A 84 6.55 10.26 -0.76
CA LEU A 84 6.30 8.85 -1.06
C LEU A 84 5.60 8.12 0.10
N LEU A 85 6.07 8.33 1.34
CA LEU A 85 5.54 7.63 2.51
C LEU A 85 4.09 8.04 2.77
N GLU A 86 3.80 9.34 2.65
CA GLU A 86 2.44 9.88 2.74
C GLU A 86 1.53 9.31 1.65
N ALA A 87 2.02 9.20 0.40
CA ALA A 87 1.24 8.61 -0.68
C ALA A 87 0.91 7.14 -0.43
N VAL A 88 1.86 6.38 0.12
CA VAL A 88 1.66 4.96 0.49
C VAL A 88 0.66 4.84 1.64
N ASP A 89 0.85 5.59 2.71
CA ASP A 89 -0.01 5.57 3.90
C ASP A 89 -1.46 5.92 3.52
N ALA A 90 -1.66 7.02 2.79
CA ALA A 90 -2.98 7.42 2.31
C ALA A 90 -3.60 6.42 1.31
N ALA A 91 -2.79 5.76 0.48
CA ALA A 91 -3.30 4.76 -0.46
C ALA A 91 -3.80 3.51 0.29
N LEU A 92 -3.06 3.06 1.30
CA LEU A 92 -3.40 1.92 2.14
C LEU A 92 -4.59 2.21 3.06
N GLU A 93 -4.65 3.41 3.64
CA GLU A 93 -5.79 3.86 4.44
C GLU A 93 -7.10 3.79 3.64
N LYS A 94 -7.10 4.27 2.39
CA LYS A 94 -8.29 4.15 1.52
C LYS A 94 -8.75 2.70 1.31
N ILE A 95 -7.80 1.79 1.13
CA ILE A 95 -8.08 0.36 0.98
C ILE A 95 -8.64 -0.20 2.28
N GLU A 96 -8.05 0.14 3.43
CA GLU A 96 -8.53 -0.26 4.76
C GLU A 96 -10.01 0.11 4.93
N HIS A 97 -10.33 1.38 4.70
CA HIS A 97 -11.70 1.89 4.79
C HIS A 97 -12.65 1.19 3.81
N GLU A 98 -12.20 0.87 2.61
CA GLU A 98 -13.01 0.16 1.62
C GLU A 98 -13.28 -1.30 2.05
N ILE A 99 -12.28 -1.99 2.60
CA ILE A 99 -12.43 -3.34 3.15
C ILE A 99 -13.38 -3.33 4.35
N GLU A 100 -13.15 -2.43 5.32
CA GLU A 100 -14.01 -2.30 6.50
C GLU A 100 -15.47 -2.03 6.12
N ARG A 101 -15.70 -1.14 5.14
CA ARG A 101 -17.04 -0.82 4.65
C ARG A 101 -17.69 -2.03 3.96
N SER A 102 -16.91 -2.80 3.21
CA SER A 102 -17.37 -3.99 2.52
C SER A 102 -17.72 -5.13 3.49
N GLU A 103 -16.94 -5.31 4.57
CA GLU A 103 -17.20 -6.32 5.59
C GLU A 103 -18.35 -5.93 6.54
N LYS A 104 -18.53 -4.63 6.84
CA LYS A 104 -19.66 -4.14 7.66
C LYS A 104 -21.01 -4.16 6.94
N SER A 105 -21.04 -4.33 5.62
CA SER A 105 -22.30 -4.42 4.85
C SER A 105 -22.86 -5.85 4.77
N HIS A 106 -22.42 -6.76 5.65
CA HIS A 106 -22.84 -8.15 5.69
C HIS A 106 -23.47 -8.50 7.04
#